data_AF-A0A923Y3W3-F1
#
_entry.id   AF-A0A923Y3W3-F1
#
_cell.length_a   1.000
_cell.length_b   1.000
_cell.length_c   1.000
_cell.angle_alpha   90.00
_cell.angle_beta   90.00
_cell.angle_gamma   90.00
#
_symmetry.space_group_name_H-M   'P 1'
#
loop_
_entity.id
_entity.type
_entity.pdbx_description
1 polymer ?
#
loop_
_entity_poly.entity_id
_entity_poly.type
_entity_poly.pdbx_seq_one_letter_code
_entity_poly.pdbx_strand_id
1 'polypeptide(L)'
;MLTVYSFSDIDVLSIPGVYGAQVGFMSVMDGTYGFMVVPYTVLPGHFITTPASISAQQVTAFGQLAKPVPLKLLGGPDLTQFEVGQLANGNFVEFSGGYVNGNGYHGYLQIFGPDGSAKGPLIDLIQGYSNEQHFSLVTLANGNFITSWQFSESGPKSTGWNAMVEVFSAKGAVLNGPIALGGTGNQIAPQIAKLSESAIVDVWIDIGSEGLFEQSHSASLRGQVLDANGVATTGVFTLLAPTDGIEKTYSVAGLTNGNFTVTWLLKQSDDVAGTVTQTLFAQVFHADGTSASAQQQVDRFVYSASGYSNLNGPHTIGLADGRFAVSWNVQDQDADSNIAYSGLLQIFEANGTAASIVYSLGENNGDVKNLSVVALPDGRFAASWSDGFGQRHETQILDARDHGIQLSGNGLDNQYVGTNFADSIFGAAGDDTLFGKAGNDVLTGGTGNDMLLGGFGTDKLIGNDGDDYLSGFDGNDRLVGGRGADLELGGKGRDVFVFAPGDGADRIKGFTDGADHIDLSAYGFGHAPAALRHFAEVAGGVQFTDGADTILITGLAFADLSGTDLIL
;
A
#
# COMPACT_ATOMS: atom_id res chain seq x y z
N MET A 1 -5.83 17.42 10.13
CA MET A 1 -5.52 16.68 11.38
C MET A 1 -5.66 15.20 11.08
N LEU A 2 -4.56 14.45 11.10
CA LEU A 2 -4.59 12.99 11.02
C LEU A 2 -4.98 12.44 12.40
N THR A 3 -5.92 11.48 12.47
CA THR A 3 -6.15 10.71 13.69
C THR A 3 -5.71 9.29 13.43
N VAL A 4 -4.50 8.95 13.89
CA VAL A 4 -4.00 7.58 13.93
C VAL A 4 -4.82 6.81 14.96
N TYR A 5 -5.47 5.73 14.53
CA TYR A 5 -6.15 4.81 15.42
C TYR A 5 -5.33 3.52 15.55
N SER A 6 -4.41 3.51 16.52
CA SER A 6 -3.82 2.26 17.01
C SER A 6 -4.93 1.43 17.66
N PHE A 7 -5.27 0.28 17.06
CA PHE A 7 -6.10 -0.74 17.71
C PHE A 7 -5.24 -1.57 18.67
N SER A 8 -4.70 -0.91 19.70
CA SER A 8 -3.84 -1.54 20.72
C SER A 8 -4.56 -2.58 21.59
N ASP A 9 -5.90 -2.62 21.54
CA ASP A 9 -6.76 -3.43 22.41
C ASP A 9 -7.49 -4.58 21.69
N ILE A 10 -7.09 -4.95 20.46
CA ILE A 10 -7.43 -6.30 19.96
C ILE A 10 -6.42 -7.28 20.57
N ASP A 11 -6.65 -7.61 21.84
CA ASP A 11 -6.15 -8.86 22.42
C ASP A 11 -6.78 -10.03 21.64
N VAL A 12 -6.10 -10.46 20.56
CA VAL A 12 -6.16 -11.87 20.14
C VAL A 12 -5.47 -12.65 21.25
N LEU A 13 -6.27 -12.87 22.31
CA LEU A 13 -5.90 -13.40 23.60
C LEU A 13 -4.92 -14.55 23.43
N SER A 14 -3.70 -14.41 23.97
CA SER A 14 -2.56 -15.30 23.72
C SER A 14 -2.95 -16.79 23.70
N ILE A 15 -3.16 -17.35 22.50
CA ILE A 15 -3.34 -18.79 22.27
C ILE A 15 -1.94 -19.35 22.01
N PRO A 16 -1.34 -20.14 22.93
CA PRO A 16 -0.02 -20.70 22.71
C PRO A 16 -0.05 -21.63 21.49
N GLY A 17 0.71 -21.29 20.44
CA GLY A 17 0.82 -22.07 19.20
C GLY A 17 0.31 -21.37 17.93
N VAL A 18 -0.33 -20.20 18.03
CA VAL A 18 -0.64 -19.35 16.85
C VAL A 18 0.58 -18.51 16.50
N TYR A 19 0.97 -18.49 15.21
CA TYR A 19 2.20 -17.83 14.73
C TYR A 19 2.03 -17.01 13.44
N GLY A 20 0.79 -16.83 12.98
CA GLY A 20 0.44 -15.93 11.88
C GLY A 20 -1.07 -15.84 11.70
N ALA A 21 -1.54 -14.89 10.89
CA ALA A 21 -2.94 -14.80 10.48
C ALA A 21 -3.07 -14.08 9.13
N GLN A 22 -4.03 -14.51 8.32
CA GLN A 22 -4.53 -13.75 7.18
C GLN A 22 -5.75 -12.93 7.65
N VAL A 23 -5.77 -11.61 7.43
CA VAL A 23 -6.93 -10.78 7.77
C VAL A 23 -7.68 -10.41 6.51
N GLY A 24 -8.82 -11.09 6.29
CA GLY A 24 -9.80 -10.65 5.29
C GLY A 24 -10.61 -9.49 5.85
N PHE A 25 -10.92 -8.49 5.03
CA PHE A 25 -11.83 -7.40 5.42
C PHE A 25 -13.18 -7.60 4.73
N MET A 26 -14.23 -7.26 5.47
CA MET A 26 -15.62 -7.57 5.14
C MET A 26 -16.40 -6.27 4.98
N SER A 27 -17.15 -6.12 3.88
CA SER A 27 -18.15 -5.06 3.73
C SER A 27 -19.50 -5.58 4.25
N VAL A 28 -20.06 -4.98 5.30
CA VAL A 28 -21.42 -5.27 5.76
C VAL A 28 -22.38 -4.32 5.03
N MET A 29 -23.57 -4.80 4.67
CA MET A 29 -24.51 -4.15 3.71
C MET A 29 -24.92 -2.70 4.04
N ASP A 30 -24.64 -2.20 5.25
CA ASP A 30 -25.03 -0.88 5.73
C ASP A 30 -23.87 0.15 5.76
N GLY A 31 -22.73 -0.12 5.11
CA GLY A 31 -21.54 0.76 5.11
C GLY A 31 -20.62 0.59 6.32
N THR A 32 -20.89 -0.44 7.12
CA THR A 32 -20.02 -0.94 8.20
C THR A 32 -18.98 -1.89 7.61
N TYR A 33 -17.70 -1.73 7.96
CA TYR A 33 -16.70 -2.77 7.71
C TYR A 33 -16.54 -3.69 8.92
N GLY A 34 -16.11 -4.93 8.69
CA GLY A 34 -15.71 -5.86 9.74
C GLY A 34 -14.42 -6.58 9.36
N PHE A 35 -13.78 -7.20 10.35
CA PHE A 35 -12.52 -7.91 10.17
C PHE A 35 -12.72 -9.41 10.39
N MET A 36 -12.22 -10.21 9.45
CA MET A 36 -12.13 -11.66 9.53
C MET A 36 -10.66 -12.04 9.68
N VAL A 37 -10.23 -12.27 10.92
CA VAL A 37 -8.88 -12.75 11.22
C VAL A 37 -8.89 -14.28 11.13
N VAL A 38 -8.10 -14.84 10.23
CA VAL A 38 -7.91 -16.29 10.00
C VAL A 38 -6.50 -16.66 10.51
N PRO A 39 -6.33 -17.01 11.80
CA PRO A 39 -5.02 -17.40 12.31
C PRO A 39 -4.57 -18.76 11.75
N TYR A 40 -3.25 -18.96 11.65
CA TYR A 40 -2.66 -20.26 11.34
C TYR A 40 -1.59 -20.65 12.36
N THR A 41 -1.53 -21.95 12.65
CA THR A 41 -0.62 -22.54 13.64
C THR A 41 0.50 -23.28 12.93
N VAL A 42 1.74 -22.84 13.12
CA VAL A 42 2.93 -23.57 12.64
C VAL A 42 3.60 -24.25 13.83
N LEU A 43 3.08 -25.40 14.29
CA LEU A 43 3.83 -26.36 15.12
C LEU A 43 3.07 -27.71 15.23
N PRO A 44 3.72 -28.86 14.95
CA PRO A 44 3.09 -30.16 15.17
C PRO A 44 2.88 -30.47 16.66
N GLY A 45 1.69 -30.96 17.02
CA GLY A 45 1.46 -31.68 18.28
C GLY A 45 0.66 -30.99 19.39
N HIS A 46 0.12 -29.78 19.17
CA HIS A 46 -0.72 -29.10 20.17
C HIS A 46 -2.23 -29.14 19.84
N PHE A 47 -3.02 -29.70 20.76
CA PHE A 47 -4.49 -29.75 20.65
C PHE A 47 -5.14 -28.51 21.27
N ILE A 48 -5.90 -27.73 20.49
CA ILE A 48 -6.78 -26.68 21.04
C ILE A 48 -8.06 -27.33 21.57
N THR A 49 -8.23 -27.32 22.90
CA THR A 49 -9.49 -27.72 23.55
C THR A 49 -10.29 -26.47 23.94
N THR A 50 -11.38 -26.21 23.21
CA THR A 50 -12.49 -25.27 23.52
C THR A 50 -12.14 -23.84 23.97
N PRO A 51 -12.39 -22.80 23.16
CA PRO A 51 -12.34 -21.41 23.62
C PRO A 51 -13.49 -21.06 24.57
N ALA A 52 -13.20 -20.29 25.62
CA ALA A 52 -14.21 -19.69 26.49
C ALA A 52 -14.83 -18.44 25.85
N SER A 53 -16.05 -18.09 26.28
CA SER A 53 -16.82 -16.95 25.77
C SER A 53 -16.15 -15.59 26.04
N ILE A 54 -16.00 -14.76 25.00
CA ILE A 54 -15.50 -13.38 25.10
C ILE A 54 -16.61 -12.45 25.62
N SER A 55 -16.30 -11.65 26.65
CA SER A 55 -17.23 -10.68 27.26
C SER A 55 -17.17 -9.30 26.58
N ALA A 56 -18.21 -8.46 26.76
CA ALA A 56 -18.43 -7.28 25.93
C ALA A 56 -18.18 -5.93 26.64
N GLN A 57 -17.21 -5.16 26.14
CA GLN A 57 -16.93 -3.72 26.32
C GLN A 57 -15.83 -3.31 25.29
N GLN A 58 -15.62 -2.05 24.86
CA GLN A 58 -16.53 -0.89 24.74
C GLN A 58 -15.99 0.12 23.68
N VAL A 59 -16.65 0.33 22.53
CA VAL A 59 -16.25 1.35 21.52
C VAL A 59 -17.46 2.17 21.05
N THR A 60 -17.31 3.50 20.97
CA THR A 60 -18.36 4.43 20.53
C THR A 60 -17.76 5.55 19.68
N ALA A 61 -18.52 6.01 18.67
CA ALA A 61 -18.23 7.09 17.70
C ALA A 61 -17.48 6.67 16.41
N PHE A 62 -18.00 7.22 15.29
CA PHE A 62 -17.69 6.94 13.87
C PHE A 62 -17.93 5.51 13.37
N GLY A 63 -18.89 5.38 12.43
CA GLY A 63 -19.22 4.21 11.60
C GLY A 63 -18.95 2.85 12.24
N GLN A 64 -19.91 2.31 13.02
CA GLN A 64 -19.79 1.06 13.77
C GLN A 64 -19.06 -0.03 12.97
N LEU A 65 -17.77 -0.26 13.24
CA LEU A 65 -17.09 -1.47 12.78
C LEU A 65 -17.60 -2.63 13.64
N ALA A 66 -18.04 -3.71 13.00
CA ALA A 66 -18.51 -4.89 13.74
C ALA A 66 -17.33 -5.53 14.48
N LYS A 67 -17.58 -6.09 15.68
CA LYS A 67 -16.56 -6.82 16.44
C LYS A 67 -15.89 -7.89 15.56
N PRO A 68 -14.57 -8.13 15.70
CA PRO A 68 -13.94 -9.29 15.08
C PRO A 68 -14.71 -10.56 15.46
N VAL A 69 -15.10 -11.35 14.46
CA VAL A 69 -15.76 -12.62 14.72
C VAL A 69 -14.72 -13.73 14.63
N PRO A 70 -14.34 -14.37 15.75
CA PRO A 70 -13.38 -15.46 15.71
C PRO A 70 -14.02 -16.66 15.00
N LEU A 71 -13.50 -16.99 13.82
CA LEU A 71 -13.86 -18.21 13.12
C LEU A 71 -13.34 -19.42 13.91
N LYS A 72 -14.18 -20.44 14.04
CA LYS A 72 -13.73 -21.76 14.46
C LYS A 72 -13.09 -22.44 13.26
N LEU A 73 -11.80 -22.19 13.09
CA LEU A 73 -10.95 -22.81 12.07
C LEU A 73 -11.14 -24.32 11.98
N LEU A 74 -10.85 -24.83 10.80
CA LEU A 74 -10.73 -26.24 10.47
C LEU A 74 -9.44 -26.80 11.07
N GLY A 75 -9.41 -26.94 12.39
CA GLY A 75 -8.20 -27.24 13.15
C GLY A 75 -7.53 -28.57 12.74
N GLY A 76 -6.41 -28.46 12.03
CA GLY A 76 -5.42 -29.50 11.78
C GLY A 76 -4.01 -28.89 11.85
N PRO A 77 -2.98 -29.59 12.35
CA PRO A 77 -1.68 -29.01 12.68
C PRO A 77 -0.80 -28.59 11.48
N ASP A 78 -1.29 -28.80 10.25
CA ASP A 78 -0.50 -28.75 9.01
C ASP A 78 -1.19 -27.91 7.89
N LEU A 79 -2.16 -27.05 8.23
CA LEU A 79 -2.77 -26.10 7.29
C LEU A 79 -1.86 -24.89 7.05
N THR A 80 -1.61 -24.58 5.78
CA THR A 80 -0.60 -23.59 5.34
C THR A 80 -1.10 -22.61 4.29
N GLN A 81 -2.28 -22.82 3.70
CA GLN A 81 -2.90 -21.91 2.75
C GLN A 81 -4.32 -21.55 3.17
N PHE A 82 -4.68 -20.27 3.07
CA PHE A 82 -6.00 -19.74 3.36
C PHE A 82 -6.41 -18.71 2.29
N GLU A 83 -7.69 -18.69 1.93
CA GLU A 83 -8.30 -17.61 1.16
C GLU A 83 -9.75 -17.38 1.59
N VAL A 84 -10.23 -16.15 1.45
CA VAL A 84 -11.59 -15.74 1.86
C VAL A 84 -12.27 -14.94 0.76
N GLY A 85 -13.51 -15.29 0.44
CA GLY A 85 -14.36 -14.55 -0.49
C GLY A 85 -15.69 -14.13 0.13
N GLN A 86 -16.12 -12.90 -0.11
CA GLN A 86 -17.47 -12.45 0.25
C GLN A 86 -18.48 -12.84 -0.84
N LEU A 87 -19.53 -13.57 -0.46
CA LEU A 87 -20.62 -13.96 -1.34
C LEU A 87 -21.70 -12.87 -1.41
N ALA A 88 -22.39 -12.77 -2.56
CA ALA A 88 -23.41 -11.75 -2.81
C ALA A 88 -24.61 -11.75 -1.84
N ASN A 89 -24.80 -12.83 -1.07
CA ASN A 89 -25.82 -12.96 -0.02
C ASN A 89 -25.34 -12.49 1.37
N GLY A 90 -24.11 -11.97 1.50
CA GLY A 90 -23.50 -11.54 2.75
C GLY A 90 -22.83 -12.65 3.57
N ASN A 91 -22.88 -13.91 3.12
CA ASN A 91 -22.05 -14.98 3.67
C ASN A 91 -20.61 -14.88 3.15
N PHE A 92 -19.71 -15.69 3.71
CA PHE A 92 -18.34 -15.84 3.26
C PHE A 92 -18.06 -17.29 2.89
N VAL A 93 -17.13 -17.47 1.96
CA VAL A 93 -16.46 -18.73 1.71
C VAL A 93 -15.03 -18.62 2.25
N GLU A 94 -14.64 -19.56 3.10
CA GLU A 94 -13.23 -19.79 3.47
C GLU A 94 -12.74 -21.02 2.71
N PHE A 95 -11.61 -20.88 2.04
CA PHE A 95 -10.76 -22.00 1.65
C PHE A 95 -9.64 -22.16 2.67
N SER A 96 -9.33 -23.40 3.06
CA SER A 96 -8.14 -23.72 3.86
C SER A 96 -7.48 -25.01 3.35
N GLY A 97 -6.17 -25.02 3.14
CA GLY A 97 -5.43 -26.17 2.57
C GLY A 97 -4.11 -26.45 3.27
N GLY A 98 -3.64 -27.70 3.21
CA GLY A 98 -2.43 -28.13 3.90
C GLY A 98 -2.09 -29.60 3.78
N TYR A 99 -0.97 -30.02 4.39
CA TYR A 99 -0.46 -31.38 4.30
C TYR A 99 -1.13 -32.31 5.32
N VAL A 100 -2.02 -33.19 4.89
CA VAL A 100 -2.67 -34.15 5.78
C VAL A 100 -1.77 -35.36 5.96
N ASN A 101 -1.31 -35.59 7.20
CA ASN A 101 -0.38 -36.66 7.59
C ASN A 101 -0.65 -38.01 6.90
N GLY A 102 0.20 -38.35 5.93
CA GLY A 102 0.18 -39.63 5.19
C GLY A 102 -0.70 -39.67 3.94
N ASN A 103 -1.51 -38.64 3.68
CA ASN A 103 -2.47 -38.59 2.56
C ASN A 103 -2.16 -37.52 1.50
N GLY A 104 -1.08 -36.73 1.66
CA GLY A 104 -0.71 -35.64 0.73
C GLY A 104 -1.25 -34.28 1.17
N TYR A 105 -1.13 -33.27 0.31
CA TYR A 105 -1.88 -32.02 0.49
C TYR A 105 -3.35 -32.18 0.10
N HIS A 106 -4.25 -31.57 0.87
CA HIS A 106 -5.71 -31.54 0.69
C HIS A 106 -6.25 -30.12 0.84
N GLY A 107 -7.42 -29.85 0.24
CA GLY A 107 -8.12 -28.57 0.30
C GLY A 107 -9.53 -28.69 0.89
N TYR A 108 -9.87 -27.78 1.79
CA TYR A 108 -11.15 -27.74 2.49
C TYR A 108 -11.89 -26.42 2.26
N LEU A 109 -13.21 -26.49 2.31
CA LEU A 109 -14.08 -25.34 2.15
C LEU A 109 -15.18 -25.30 3.22
N GLN A 110 -15.41 -24.11 3.77
CA GLN A 110 -16.51 -23.87 4.70
C GLN A 110 -17.19 -22.55 4.38
N ILE A 111 -18.52 -22.56 4.30
CA ILE A 111 -19.33 -21.34 4.20
C ILE A 111 -19.62 -20.82 5.61
N PHE A 112 -19.55 -19.51 5.82
CA PHE A 112 -19.83 -18.83 7.09
C PHE A 112 -20.83 -17.69 6.90
N GLY A 113 -21.55 -17.33 7.96
CA GLY A 113 -22.45 -16.17 7.95
C GLY A 113 -21.75 -14.84 8.26
N PRO A 114 -22.48 -13.70 8.15
CA PRO A 114 -22.09 -12.41 8.73
C PRO A 114 -21.65 -12.46 10.20
N ASP A 115 -22.19 -13.44 10.93
CA ASP A 115 -21.93 -13.74 12.34
C ASP A 115 -20.82 -14.78 12.55
N GLY A 116 -20.02 -15.07 11.52
CA GLY A 116 -18.93 -16.06 11.51
C GLY A 116 -19.38 -17.49 11.86
N SER A 117 -20.68 -17.78 11.93
CA SER A 117 -21.17 -19.11 12.23
C SER A 117 -21.20 -19.96 10.95
N ALA A 118 -20.67 -21.19 11.04
CA ALA A 118 -20.61 -22.12 9.93
C ALA A 118 -22.01 -22.43 9.37
N LYS A 119 -22.13 -22.37 8.04
CA LYS A 119 -23.36 -22.66 7.29
C LYS A 119 -23.16 -23.93 6.46
N GLY A 120 -23.79 -25.02 6.89
CA GLY A 120 -23.63 -26.32 6.25
C GLY A 120 -22.38 -27.07 6.73
N PRO A 121 -22.11 -28.27 6.16
CA PRO A 121 -20.96 -29.08 6.54
C PRO A 121 -19.65 -28.46 6.02
N LEU A 122 -18.55 -28.90 6.64
CA LEU A 122 -17.23 -28.84 6.02
C LEU A 122 -17.26 -29.63 4.70
N ILE A 123 -16.75 -29.02 3.64
CA ILE A 123 -16.61 -29.64 2.33
C ILE A 123 -15.13 -29.97 2.13
N ASP A 124 -14.84 -31.27 2.09
CA ASP A 124 -13.62 -31.82 1.50
C ASP A 124 -13.77 -31.64 -0.01
N LEU A 125 -12.98 -30.73 -0.60
CA LEU A 125 -13.28 -30.20 -1.93
C LEU A 125 -13.16 -31.26 -3.03
N ILE A 126 -12.24 -32.22 -2.87
CA ILE A 126 -11.78 -33.04 -3.99
C ILE A 126 -11.45 -34.45 -3.52
N GLN A 127 -12.21 -35.45 -4.00
CA GLN A 127 -11.93 -36.86 -3.72
C GLN A 127 -11.42 -37.57 -4.98
N GLY A 128 -10.09 -37.67 -5.12
CA GLY A 128 -9.49 -38.58 -6.10
C GLY A 128 -8.14 -38.19 -6.71
N TYR A 129 -7.60 -37.00 -6.43
CA TYR A 129 -6.26 -36.63 -6.87
C TYR A 129 -5.26 -36.70 -5.72
N SER A 130 -4.03 -36.26 -5.95
CA SER A 130 -2.98 -36.26 -4.92
C SER A 130 -2.23 -34.94 -4.91
N ASN A 131 -2.01 -34.41 -3.72
CA ASN A 131 -1.33 -33.14 -3.47
C ASN A 131 -2.02 -31.94 -4.14
N GLU A 132 -3.29 -31.70 -3.82
CA GLU A 132 -3.96 -30.47 -4.26
C GLU A 132 -3.45 -29.25 -3.49
N GLN A 133 -3.02 -28.19 -4.19
CA GLN A 133 -2.31 -27.05 -3.62
C GLN A 133 -2.63 -25.75 -4.37
N HIS A 134 -2.17 -24.62 -3.84
CA HIS A 134 -2.22 -23.30 -4.50
C HIS A 134 -3.62 -22.96 -5.01
N PHE A 135 -4.59 -23.04 -4.11
CA PHE A 135 -5.97 -22.67 -4.38
C PHE A 135 -6.12 -21.16 -4.48
N SER A 136 -6.93 -20.70 -5.41
CA SER A 136 -7.31 -19.28 -5.57
C SER A 136 -8.80 -19.18 -5.88
N LEU A 137 -9.53 -18.20 -5.35
CA LEU A 137 -10.98 -18.08 -5.52
C LEU A 137 -11.47 -16.67 -5.88
N VAL A 138 -12.56 -16.60 -6.66
CA VAL A 138 -13.35 -15.38 -6.82
C VAL A 138 -14.85 -15.63 -6.69
N THR A 139 -15.56 -14.64 -6.14
CA THR A 139 -17.01 -14.69 -5.95
C THR A 139 -17.75 -13.96 -7.08
N LEU A 140 -18.94 -14.46 -7.41
CA LEU A 140 -19.70 -14.10 -8.61
C LEU A 140 -21.00 -13.37 -8.23
N ALA A 141 -21.48 -12.42 -9.04
CA ALA A 141 -22.73 -11.69 -8.74
C ALA A 141 -23.99 -12.58 -8.66
N ASN A 142 -23.97 -13.76 -9.29
CA ASN A 142 -25.04 -14.75 -9.14
C ASN A 142 -25.05 -15.45 -7.75
N GLY A 143 -24.10 -15.11 -6.87
CA GLY A 143 -23.94 -15.66 -5.51
C GLY A 143 -23.06 -16.91 -5.44
N ASN A 144 -22.64 -17.47 -6.58
CA ASN A 144 -21.72 -18.59 -6.66
C ASN A 144 -20.26 -18.11 -6.48
N PHE A 145 -19.33 -19.05 -6.48
CA PHE A 145 -17.90 -18.77 -6.55
C PHE A 145 -17.20 -19.82 -7.42
N ILE A 146 -16.03 -19.46 -7.94
CA ILE A 146 -15.14 -20.35 -8.68
C ILE A 146 -13.82 -20.44 -7.95
N THR A 147 -13.24 -21.63 -7.89
CA THR A 147 -11.87 -21.84 -7.39
C THR A 147 -11.00 -22.40 -8.50
N SER A 148 -9.73 -22.01 -8.52
CA SER A 148 -8.65 -22.58 -9.32
C SER A 148 -7.60 -23.19 -8.40
N TRP A 149 -6.95 -24.29 -8.79
CA TRP A 149 -5.90 -24.94 -7.98
C TRP A 149 -5.02 -25.87 -8.82
N GLN A 150 -3.86 -26.26 -8.28
CA GLN A 150 -2.99 -27.26 -8.89
C GLN A 150 -3.14 -28.64 -8.24
N PHE A 151 -2.86 -29.72 -8.97
CA PHE A 151 -2.82 -31.09 -8.47
C PHE A 151 -1.77 -31.94 -9.20
N SER A 152 -1.46 -33.11 -8.63
CA SER A 152 -0.62 -34.15 -9.26
C SER A 152 -1.38 -35.47 -9.41
N GLU A 153 -1.21 -36.15 -10.55
CA GLU A 153 -1.84 -37.46 -10.79
C GLU A 153 -1.20 -38.57 -9.95
N SER A 154 -2.02 -39.38 -9.26
CA SER A 154 -1.53 -40.43 -8.37
C SER A 154 -1.04 -41.67 -9.12
N GLY A 155 0.26 -41.96 -9.05
CA GLY A 155 0.83 -43.21 -9.55
C GLY A 155 2.36 -43.29 -9.44
N PRO A 156 2.99 -44.44 -9.70
CA PRO A 156 4.46 -44.60 -9.67
C PRO A 156 5.20 -43.86 -10.80
N LYS A 157 4.46 -43.09 -11.61
CA LYS A 157 4.93 -42.04 -12.51
C LYS A 157 3.89 -40.91 -12.49
N SER A 158 4.05 -39.92 -11.60
CA SER A 158 3.32 -38.66 -11.76
C SER A 158 3.76 -38.01 -13.07
N THR A 159 2.81 -37.75 -13.97
CA THR A 159 3.05 -37.26 -15.33
C THR A 159 3.34 -35.76 -15.38
N GLY A 160 2.91 -35.01 -14.36
CA GLY A 160 3.19 -33.60 -14.20
C GLY A 160 2.29 -32.93 -13.15
N TRP A 161 2.43 -31.62 -13.02
CA TRP A 161 1.48 -30.73 -12.35
C TRP A 161 0.47 -30.18 -13.37
N ASN A 162 -0.80 -30.12 -12.99
CA ASN A 162 -1.87 -29.59 -13.80
C ASN A 162 -2.71 -28.61 -12.97
N ALA A 163 -3.32 -27.62 -13.63
CA ALA A 163 -4.21 -26.66 -13.01
C ALA A 163 -5.65 -26.88 -13.50
N MET A 164 -6.62 -26.71 -12.60
CA MET A 164 -8.05 -26.91 -12.89
C MET A 164 -8.92 -25.92 -12.10
N VAL A 165 -10.13 -25.70 -12.60
CA VAL A 165 -11.17 -24.87 -11.97
C VAL A 165 -12.45 -25.63 -11.73
N GLU A 166 -13.18 -25.23 -10.69
CA GLU A 166 -14.51 -25.75 -10.38
C GLU A 166 -15.39 -24.64 -9.78
N VAL A 167 -16.68 -24.70 -10.09
CA VAL A 167 -17.67 -23.67 -9.75
C VAL A 167 -18.64 -24.27 -8.73
N PHE A 168 -18.82 -23.53 -7.66
CA PHE A 168 -19.61 -23.93 -6.52
C PHE A 168 -20.76 -22.95 -6.30
N SER A 169 -21.90 -23.49 -5.91
CA SER A 169 -23.03 -22.68 -5.46
C SER A 169 -22.70 -21.89 -4.19
N ALA A 170 -23.50 -20.87 -3.87
CA ALA A 170 -23.49 -20.13 -2.60
C ALA A 170 -23.59 -20.98 -1.30
N LYS A 171 -23.74 -22.30 -1.43
CA LYS A 171 -23.82 -23.30 -0.35
C LYS A 171 -22.67 -24.31 -0.38
N GLY A 172 -21.67 -24.10 -1.25
CA GLY A 172 -20.54 -25.02 -1.45
C GLY A 172 -20.86 -26.32 -2.19
N ALA A 173 -22.05 -26.46 -2.78
CA ALA A 173 -22.34 -27.59 -3.66
C ALA A 173 -21.76 -27.33 -5.06
N VAL A 174 -20.94 -28.28 -5.54
CA VAL A 174 -20.37 -28.38 -6.89
C VAL A 174 -21.46 -28.22 -7.99
N LEU A 175 -21.20 -27.39 -9.00
CA LEU A 175 -22.13 -27.11 -10.11
C LEU A 175 -21.68 -27.66 -11.47
N ASN A 176 -20.38 -27.70 -11.71
CA ASN A 176 -19.70 -28.38 -12.81
C ASN A 176 -18.68 -29.36 -12.20
N GLY A 177 -18.30 -30.44 -12.89
CA GLY A 177 -17.11 -31.20 -12.45
C GLY A 177 -15.82 -30.41 -12.76
N PRO A 178 -14.66 -30.80 -12.21
CA PRO A 178 -13.44 -30.04 -12.39
C PRO A 178 -13.04 -29.91 -13.87
N ILE A 179 -12.72 -28.68 -14.29
CA ILE A 179 -12.37 -28.31 -15.67
C ILE A 179 -10.87 -28.00 -15.72
N ALA A 180 -10.11 -28.77 -16.49
CA ALA A 180 -8.68 -28.49 -16.70
C ALA A 180 -8.49 -27.16 -17.46
N LEU A 181 -7.47 -26.39 -17.07
CA LEU A 181 -7.06 -25.20 -17.82
C LEU A 181 -6.45 -25.59 -19.17
N GLY A 182 -6.54 -24.70 -20.16
CA GLY A 182 -5.96 -24.93 -21.48
C GLY A 182 -4.44 -24.92 -21.47
N GLY A 183 -3.84 -25.50 -22.52
CA GLY A 183 -2.39 -25.48 -22.75
C GLY A 183 -1.75 -26.87 -22.69
N THR A 184 -0.42 -26.89 -22.66
CA THR A 184 0.40 -28.10 -22.59
C THR A 184 1.68 -27.81 -21.80
N GLY A 185 1.93 -28.55 -20.73
CA GLY A 185 3.09 -28.34 -19.85
C GLY A 185 2.73 -28.59 -18.40
N ASN A 186 3.70 -28.45 -17.51
CA ASN A 186 3.47 -28.48 -16.06
C ASN A 186 2.92 -27.11 -15.62
N GLN A 187 1.64 -27.07 -15.25
CA GLN A 187 0.94 -25.87 -14.78
C GLN A 187 0.99 -25.82 -13.25
N ILE A 188 1.51 -24.73 -12.68
CA ILE A 188 1.63 -24.56 -11.22
C ILE A 188 1.18 -23.18 -10.75
N ALA A 189 0.86 -23.12 -9.46
CA ALA A 189 0.47 -21.94 -8.70
C ALA A 189 -0.60 -21.08 -9.40
N PRO A 190 -1.75 -21.64 -9.84
CA PRO A 190 -2.75 -20.84 -10.54
C PRO A 190 -3.36 -19.77 -9.63
N GLN A 191 -3.72 -18.63 -10.22
CA GLN A 191 -4.39 -17.52 -9.54
C GLN A 191 -5.49 -16.96 -10.43
N ILE A 192 -6.63 -16.67 -9.81
CA ILE A 192 -7.85 -16.31 -10.51
C ILE A 192 -8.33 -14.91 -10.09
N ALA A 193 -8.66 -14.05 -11.06
CA ALA A 193 -9.06 -12.68 -10.82
C ALA A 193 -10.25 -12.26 -11.69
N LYS A 194 -11.16 -11.47 -11.12
CA LYS A 194 -12.40 -11.04 -11.76
C LYS A 194 -12.18 -9.83 -12.67
N LEU A 195 -12.39 -9.99 -13.98
CA LEU A 195 -12.33 -8.87 -14.95
C LEU A 195 -13.67 -8.13 -15.02
N SER A 196 -14.78 -8.87 -14.88
CA SER A 196 -16.14 -8.33 -14.87
C SER A 196 -17.09 -9.33 -14.21
N GLU A 197 -18.39 -9.03 -14.16
CA GLU A 197 -19.41 -9.97 -13.64
C GLU A 197 -19.57 -11.26 -14.46
N SER A 198 -19.00 -11.33 -15.67
CA SER A 198 -19.12 -12.49 -16.56
C SER A 198 -17.79 -12.98 -17.13
N ALA A 199 -16.66 -12.36 -16.77
CA ALA A 199 -15.34 -12.70 -17.30
C ALA A 199 -14.29 -12.69 -16.18
N ILE A 200 -13.47 -13.73 -16.16
CA ILE A 200 -12.55 -14.05 -15.09
C ILE A 200 -11.23 -14.48 -15.74
N VAL A 201 -10.10 -13.90 -15.36
CA VAL A 201 -8.79 -14.38 -15.83
C VAL A 201 -8.28 -15.44 -14.86
N ASP A 202 -7.76 -16.53 -15.40
CA ASP A 202 -6.95 -17.51 -14.68
C ASP A 202 -5.53 -17.44 -15.25
N VAL A 203 -4.54 -17.28 -14.38
CA VAL A 203 -3.11 -17.14 -14.69
C VAL A 203 -2.38 -18.28 -13.99
N TRP A 204 -1.32 -18.80 -14.61
CA TRP A 204 -0.45 -19.81 -14.00
C TRP A 204 0.98 -19.70 -14.49
N ILE A 205 1.89 -20.34 -13.75
CA ILE A 205 3.26 -20.56 -14.18
C ILE A 205 3.31 -21.88 -14.97
N ASP A 206 3.83 -21.82 -16.20
CA ASP A 206 4.11 -22.97 -17.06
C ASP A 206 5.62 -23.21 -17.10
N ILE A 207 6.05 -24.33 -16.51
CA ILE A 207 7.46 -24.77 -16.46
C ILE A 207 7.82 -25.79 -17.55
N GLY A 208 6.97 -25.96 -18.56
CA GLY A 208 7.21 -26.86 -19.68
C GLY A 208 7.20 -28.35 -19.31
N SER A 209 7.94 -29.17 -20.05
CA SER A 209 7.91 -30.64 -19.98
C SER A 209 9.03 -31.29 -19.18
N GLU A 210 10.03 -30.52 -18.72
CA GLU A 210 11.11 -31.07 -17.90
C GLU A 210 10.73 -31.01 -16.41
N GLY A 211 10.93 -32.13 -15.70
CA GLY A 211 10.29 -32.37 -14.41
C GLY A 211 10.95 -31.66 -13.22
N LEU A 212 10.14 -31.47 -12.16
CA LEU A 212 10.50 -30.90 -10.85
C LEU A 212 11.10 -29.48 -10.92
N PHE A 213 10.32 -28.49 -10.48
CA PHE A 213 10.62 -27.05 -10.49
C PHE A 213 12.06 -26.67 -10.07
N GLU A 214 12.67 -27.39 -9.12
CA GLU A 214 14.05 -27.14 -8.67
C GLU A 214 15.13 -27.35 -9.76
N GLN A 215 14.76 -27.91 -10.92
CA GLN A 215 15.62 -28.11 -12.10
C GLN A 215 15.15 -27.34 -13.34
N SER A 216 13.96 -26.71 -13.34
CA SER A 216 13.47 -25.93 -14.47
C SER A 216 14.15 -24.55 -14.49
N HIS A 217 15.09 -24.35 -15.42
CA HIS A 217 15.86 -23.11 -15.51
C HIS A 217 15.01 -21.94 -16.02
N SER A 218 14.00 -22.22 -16.85
CA SER A 218 13.14 -21.23 -17.50
C SER A 218 11.66 -21.56 -17.32
N ALA A 219 10.84 -20.55 -17.04
CA ALA A 219 9.39 -20.69 -16.88
C ALA A 219 8.66 -19.54 -17.58
N SER A 220 7.35 -19.67 -17.81
CA SER A 220 6.53 -18.62 -18.44
C SER A 220 5.27 -18.32 -17.64
N LEU A 221 4.79 -17.07 -17.66
CA LEU A 221 3.46 -16.72 -17.15
C LEU A 221 2.46 -16.82 -18.30
N ARG A 222 1.42 -17.63 -18.10
CA ARG A 222 0.35 -17.90 -19.06
C ARG A 222 -0.98 -17.48 -18.45
N GLY A 223 -1.99 -17.29 -19.28
CA GLY A 223 -3.35 -17.18 -18.78
C GLY A 223 -4.41 -17.51 -19.83
N GLN A 224 -5.66 -17.59 -19.39
CA GLN A 224 -6.85 -17.64 -20.22
C GLN A 224 -8.02 -16.95 -19.53
N VAL A 225 -9.02 -16.48 -20.27
CA VAL A 225 -10.27 -15.95 -19.69
C VAL A 225 -11.35 -17.01 -19.69
N LEU A 226 -12.01 -17.15 -18.54
CA LEU A 226 -13.13 -18.02 -18.24
C LEU A 226 -14.43 -17.21 -18.14
N ASP A 227 -15.55 -17.87 -18.45
CA ASP A 227 -16.88 -17.38 -18.08
C ASP A 227 -17.23 -17.72 -16.61
N ALA A 228 -18.38 -17.26 -16.14
CA ALA A 228 -18.90 -17.55 -14.80
C ALA A 228 -19.25 -19.04 -14.54
N ASN A 229 -19.07 -19.93 -15.53
CA ASN A 229 -19.23 -21.38 -15.43
C ASN A 229 -17.87 -22.12 -15.52
N GLY A 230 -16.75 -21.41 -15.48
CA GLY A 230 -15.40 -21.97 -15.61
C GLY A 230 -15.04 -22.43 -17.02
N VAL A 231 -15.82 -22.04 -18.04
CA VAL A 231 -15.55 -22.41 -19.44
C VAL A 231 -14.66 -21.36 -20.10
N ALA A 232 -13.55 -21.80 -20.70
CA ALA A 232 -12.64 -20.91 -21.41
C ALA A 232 -13.33 -20.20 -22.59
N THR A 233 -13.28 -18.87 -22.58
CA THR A 233 -13.78 -17.97 -23.63
C THR A 233 -12.68 -17.49 -24.57
N THR A 234 -11.40 -17.63 -24.17
CA THR A 234 -10.22 -17.37 -25.00
C THR A 234 -9.39 -18.65 -25.19
N GLY A 235 -8.45 -18.61 -26.12
CA GLY A 235 -7.29 -19.51 -26.06
C GLY A 235 -6.33 -19.09 -24.94
N VAL A 236 -5.30 -19.91 -24.71
CA VAL A 236 -4.19 -19.57 -23.81
C VAL A 236 -3.32 -18.48 -24.43
N PHE A 237 -3.04 -17.43 -23.67
CA PHE A 237 -2.10 -16.37 -24.01
C PHE A 237 -0.84 -16.42 -23.14
N THR A 238 0.20 -15.68 -23.54
CA THR A 238 1.48 -15.59 -22.84
C THR A 238 1.67 -14.17 -22.33
N LEU A 239 1.81 -14.04 -21.02
CA LEU A 239 2.00 -12.75 -20.32
C LEU A 239 3.48 -12.45 -20.15
N LEU A 240 4.27 -13.48 -19.82
CA LEU A 240 5.72 -13.44 -19.79
C LEU A 240 6.26 -14.64 -20.56
N ALA A 241 7.13 -14.39 -21.54
CA ALA A 241 7.83 -15.42 -22.29
C ALA A 241 8.76 -16.25 -21.38
N PRO A 242 9.22 -17.45 -21.80
CA PRO A 242 10.19 -18.25 -21.04
C PRO A 242 11.36 -17.39 -20.54
N THR A 243 11.42 -17.22 -19.22
CA THR A 243 12.35 -16.36 -18.51
C THR A 243 12.91 -17.13 -17.33
N ASP A 244 14.22 -16.98 -17.12
CA ASP A 244 14.92 -17.70 -16.07
C ASP A 244 14.73 -17.00 -14.72
N GLY A 245 14.52 -17.80 -13.67
CA GLY A 245 14.39 -17.28 -12.30
C GLY A 245 13.03 -16.72 -11.90
N ILE A 246 11.94 -17.00 -12.63
CA ILE A 246 10.57 -16.72 -12.15
C ILE A 246 10.33 -17.49 -10.84
N GLU A 247 10.03 -16.77 -9.76
CA GLU A 247 9.60 -17.41 -8.52
C GLU A 247 8.13 -17.84 -8.58
N LYS A 248 7.76 -18.80 -7.71
CA LYS A 248 6.35 -19.23 -7.55
C LYS A 248 5.44 -18.15 -6.97
N THR A 249 6.02 -17.03 -6.53
CA THR A 249 5.35 -15.95 -5.82
C THR A 249 5.02 -14.82 -6.79
N TYR A 250 3.75 -14.73 -7.15
CA TYR A 250 3.19 -13.66 -7.97
C TYR A 250 1.76 -13.33 -7.48
N SER A 251 1.17 -12.26 -7.98
CA SER A 251 -0.18 -11.82 -7.67
C SER A 251 -0.90 -11.32 -8.92
N VAL A 252 -2.22 -11.56 -8.99
CA VAL A 252 -3.09 -11.11 -10.08
C VAL A 252 -4.28 -10.35 -9.51
N ALA A 253 -4.59 -9.20 -10.09
CA ALA A 253 -5.79 -8.45 -9.72
C ALA A 253 -6.52 -7.92 -10.96
N GLY A 254 -7.86 -8.01 -10.94
CA GLY A 254 -8.71 -7.37 -11.93
C GLY A 254 -8.87 -5.88 -11.66
N LEU A 255 -9.00 -5.09 -12.71
CA LEU A 255 -9.20 -3.63 -12.66
C LEU A 255 -10.63 -3.29 -13.09
N THR A 256 -11.19 -2.19 -12.58
CA THR A 256 -12.59 -1.78 -12.85
C THR A 256 -12.88 -1.44 -14.33
N ASN A 257 -11.83 -1.24 -15.14
CA ASN A 257 -11.93 -1.04 -16.59
C ASN A 257 -11.94 -2.35 -17.41
N GLY A 258 -11.90 -3.53 -16.78
CA GLY A 258 -11.89 -4.84 -17.43
C GLY A 258 -10.52 -5.36 -17.84
N ASN A 259 -9.44 -4.60 -17.60
CA ASN A 259 -8.07 -5.09 -17.66
C ASN A 259 -7.72 -5.88 -16.38
N PHE A 260 -6.54 -6.47 -16.33
CA PHE A 260 -5.94 -7.01 -15.11
C PHE A 260 -4.48 -6.58 -14.99
N THR A 261 -3.94 -6.65 -13.79
CA THR A 261 -2.52 -6.49 -13.50
C THR A 261 -1.94 -7.81 -13.01
N VAL A 262 -0.70 -8.09 -13.39
CA VAL A 262 0.09 -9.20 -12.84
C VAL A 262 1.37 -8.62 -12.26
N THR A 263 1.70 -9.09 -11.05
CA THR A 263 2.89 -8.69 -10.31
C THR A 263 3.69 -9.94 -9.97
N TRP A 264 4.98 -9.99 -10.32
CA TRP A 264 5.81 -11.20 -10.19
C TRP A 264 7.23 -10.88 -9.75
N LEU A 265 7.89 -11.86 -9.12
CA LEU A 265 9.29 -11.76 -8.70
C LEU A 265 10.20 -12.55 -9.65
N LEU A 266 11.30 -11.92 -10.08
CA LEU A 266 12.42 -12.56 -10.78
C LEU A 266 13.64 -12.62 -9.87
N LYS A 267 14.22 -13.81 -9.69
CA LYS A 267 15.44 -14.06 -8.92
C LYS A 267 16.57 -14.51 -9.84
N GLN A 268 17.67 -13.77 -9.86
CA GLN A 268 18.85 -14.02 -10.67
C GLN A 268 20.08 -14.15 -9.78
N SER A 269 20.79 -15.28 -9.86
CA SER A 269 22.10 -15.46 -9.21
C SER A 269 23.22 -15.05 -10.16
N ASP A 270 24.16 -14.24 -9.64
CA ASP A 270 25.46 -14.02 -10.27
C ASP A 270 26.50 -14.87 -9.52
N ASP A 271 26.77 -16.04 -10.07
CA ASP A 271 27.74 -17.01 -9.55
C ASP A 271 29.19 -16.47 -9.52
N VAL A 272 29.50 -15.43 -10.29
CA VAL A 272 30.83 -14.81 -10.35
C VAL A 272 30.99 -13.77 -9.25
N ALA A 273 29.94 -12.99 -8.98
CA ALA A 273 29.92 -12.00 -7.91
C ALA A 273 29.58 -12.61 -6.53
N GLY A 274 28.99 -13.80 -6.48
CA GLY A 274 28.45 -14.38 -5.24
C GLY A 274 27.24 -13.59 -4.71
N THR A 275 26.47 -12.99 -5.60
CA THR A 275 25.32 -12.14 -5.27
C THR A 275 24.04 -12.67 -5.89
N VAL A 276 22.91 -12.36 -5.27
CA VAL A 276 21.58 -12.65 -5.78
C VAL A 276 20.85 -11.32 -5.94
N THR A 277 20.25 -11.14 -7.10
CA THR A 277 19.30 -10.08 -7.40
C THR A 277 17.90 -10.66 -7.33
N GLN A 278 17.00 -10.01 -6.59
CA GLN A 278 15.56 -10.15 -6.79
C GLN A 278 15.00 -8.85 -7.35
N THR A 279 14.04 -8.94 -8.27
CA THR A 279 13.39 -7.76 -8.85
C THR A 279 11.90 -8.01 -8.96
N LEU A 280 11.12 -7.12 -8.36
CA LEU A 280 9.67 -7.14 -8.35
C LEU A 280 9.16 -6.34 -9.54
N PHE A 281 8.33 -6.96 -10.35
CA PHE A 281 7.74 -6.34 -11.53
C PHE A 281 6.23 -6.30 -11.46
N ALA A 282 5.62 -5.30 -12.11
CA ALA A 282 4.18 -5.22 -12.33
C ALA A 282 3.88 -4.81 -13.78
N GLN A 283 2.82 -5.34 -14.36
CA GLN A 283 2.36 -4.95 -15.69
C GLN A 283 0.84 -5.12 -15.83
N VAL A 284 0.19 -4.18 -16.52
CA VAL A 284 -1.23 -4.23 -16.85
C VAL A 284 -1.42 -4.88 -18.22
N PHE A 285 -2.42 -5.76 -18.33
CA PHE A 285 -2.81 -6.49 -19.53
C PHE A 285 -4.29 -6.26 -19.83
N HIS A 286 -4.62 -6.22 -21.12
CA HIS A 286 -5.99 -6.31 -21.60
C HIS A 286 -6.56 -7.71 -21.38
N ALA A 287 -7.89 -7.84 -21.39
CA ALA A 287 -8.57 -9.11 -21.17
C ALA A 287 -8.17 -10.24 -22.16
N ASP A 288 -7.61 -9.92 -23.33
CA ASP A 288 -7.09 -10.91 -24.29
C ASP A 288 -5.64 -11.35 -24.02
N GLY A 289 -5.02 -10.85 -22.94
CA GLY A 289 -3.63 -11.11 -22.56
C GLY A 289 -2.60 -10.21 -23.25
N THR A 290 -3.02 -9.26 -24.09
CA THR A 290 -2.08 -8.29 -24.68
C THR A 290 -1.68 -7.20 -23.68
N SER A 291 -0.43 -6.73 -23.75
CA SER A 291 0.09 -5.71 -22.82
C SER A 291 -0.65 -4.38 -22.97
N ALA A 292 -1.24 -3.89 -21.87
CA ALA A 292 -1.88 -2.58 -21.78
C ALA A 292 -0.93 -1.50 -21.22
N SER A 293 0.14 -1.91 -20.51
CA SER A 293 1.21 -1.03 -20.03
C SER A 293 2.60 -1.53 -20.44
N ALA A 294 3.60 -0.68 -20.29
CA ALA A 294 4.98 -1.14 -20.13
C ALA A 294 5.15 -1.87 -18.79
N GLN A 295 6.03 -2.87 -18.76
CA GLN A 295 6.48 -3.53 -17.52
C GLN A 295 7.18 -2.51 -16.61
N GLN A 296 6.74 -2.37 -15.37
CA GLN A 296 7.38 -1.56 -14.35
C GLN A 296 8.24 -2.42 -13.43
N GLN A 297 9.44 -1.94 -13.11
CA GLN A 297 10.18 -2.40 -11.94
C GLN A 297 9.61 -1.67 -10.72
N VAL A 298 8.94 -2.41 -9.83
CA VAL A 298 8.37 -1.90 -8.57
C VAL A 298 9.48 -1.73 -7.54
N ASP A 299 10.30 -2.77 -7.37
CA ASP A 299 11.41 -2.79 -6.43
C ASP A 299 12.54 -3.70 -6.95
N ARG A 300 13.78 -3.48 -6.49
CA ARG A 300 14.95 -4.28 -6.83
C ARG A 300 15.88 -4.39 -5.64
N PHE A 301 16.06 -5.62 -5.18
CA PHE A 301 16.91 -5.95 -4.04
C PHE A 301 18.13 -6.77 -4.47
N VAL A 302 19.30 -6.46 -3.92
CA VAL A 302 20.57 -7.16 -4.22
C VAL A 302 21.26 -7.54 -2.92
N TYR A 303 21.55 -8.82 -2.75
CA TYR A 303 22.08 -9.37 -1.51
C TYR A 303 23.18 -10.42 -1.79
N SER A 304 23.96 -10.79 -0.77
CA SER A 304 24.97 -11.84 -0.91
C SER A 304 24.30 -13.21 -0.95
N ALA A 305 24.82 -14.14 -1.76
CA ALA A 305 24.30 -15.50 -1.87
C ALA A 305 24.41 -16.31 -0.55
N SER A 306 25.13 -15.79 0.45
CA SER A 306 25.26 -16.36 1.79
C SER A 306 24.36 -15.72 2.86
N GLY A 307 23.63 -14.63 2.54
CA GLY A 307 22.74 -13.93 3.46
C GLY A 307 21.27 -14.34 3.30
N TYR A 308 20.48 -14.17 4.37
CA TYR A 308 19.04 -14.46 4.41
C TYR A 308 18.13 -13.21 4.24
N SER A 309 18.51 -12.30 3.34
CA SER A 309 17.59 -11.24 2.87
C SER A 309 16.82 -11.70 1.64
N ASN A 310 15.52 -11.37 1.53
CA ASN A 310 14.74 -11.59 0.32
C ASN A 310 13.45 -10.75 0.26
N LEU A 311 13.01 -10.46 -0.97
CA LEU A 311 11.67 -9.97 -1.27
C LEU A 311 10.68 -11.16 -1.21
N ASN A 312 9.56 -10.98 -0.52
CA ASN A 312 8.54 -12.01 -0.31
C ASN A 312 7.13 -11.48 -0.55
N GLY A 313 6.24 -12.38 -0.96
CA GLY A 313 4.79 -12.17 -0.92
C GLY A 313 4.28 -10.89 -1.60
N PRO A 314 4.57 -10.65 -2.89
CA PRO A 314 3.84 -9.63 -3.62
C PRO A 314 2.34 -9.96 -3.58
N HIS A 315 1.54 -9.00 -3.17
CA HIS A 315 0.08 -9.06 -3.17
C HIS A 315 -0.47 -7.80 -3.83
N THR A 316 -1.36 -7.97 -4.79
CA THR A 316 -1.85 -6.90 -5.64
C THR A 316 -3.36 -6.83 -5.57
N ILE A 317 -3.91 -5.61 -5.48
CA ILE A 317 -5.35 -5.37 -5.40
C ILE A 317 -5.80 -4.29 -6.38
N GLY A 318 -6.90 -4.54 -7.09
CA GLY A 318 -7.59 -3.52 -7.87
C GLY A 318 -8.43 -2.65 -6.96
N LEU A 319 -8.26 -1.33 -7.05
CA LEU A 319 -8.98 -0.35 -6.25
C LEU A 319 -10.29 0.07 -6.94
N ALA A 320 -11.28 0.48 -6.16
CA ALA A 320 -12.61 0.83 -6.69
C ALA A 320 -12.60 2.09 -7.59
N ASP A 321 -11.53 2.89 -7.56
CA ASP A 321 -11.31 4.02 -8.48
C ASP A 321 -10.60 3.64 -9.80
N GLY A 322 -10.22 2.36 -9.97
CA GLY A 322 -9.58 1.82 -11.17
C GLY A 322 -8.05 1.78 -11.13
N ARG A 323 -7.42 2.33 -10.09
CA ARG A 323 -5.99 2.14 -9.81
C ARG A 323 -5.73 0.75 -9.22
N PHE A 324 -4.48 0.41 -8.96
CA PHE A 324 -4.12 -0.78 -8.19
C PHE A 324 -3.03 -0.51 -7.17
N ALA A 325 -3.02 -1.27 -6.08
CA ALA A 325 -1.94 -1.27 -5.10
C ALA A 325 -1.13 -2.56 -5.22
N VAL A 326 0.19 -2.46 -5.16
CA VAL A 326 1.12 -3.59 -5.00
C VAL A 326 1.72 -3.48 -3.61
N SER A 327 1.65 -4.53 -2.81
CA SER A 327 2.31 -4.62 -1.50
C SER A 327 3.27 -5.81 -1.47
N TRP A 328 4.39 -5.70 -0.76
CA TRP A 328 5.39 -6.76 -0.63
C TRP A 328 6.11 -6.68 0.71
N ASN A 329 6.76 -7.76 1.11
CA ASN A 329 7.65 -7.76 2.27
C ASN A 329 9.11 -7.78 1.85
N VAL A 330 9.93 -6.97 2.51
CA VAL A 330 11.40 -7.08 2.50
C VAL A 330 11.80 -7.76 3.80
N GLN A 331 12.46 -8.91 3.70
CA GLN A 331 13.14 -9.54 4.81
C GLN A 331 14.61 -9.17 4.72
N ASP A 332 15.19 -8.65 5.80
CA ASP A 332 16.59 -8.24 5.86
C ASP A 332 17.35 -8.88 7.01
N GLN A 333 18.53 -9.43 6.73
CA GLN A 333 19.39 -10.03 7.75
C GLN A 333 20.64 -9.18 8.03
N ASP A 334 20.87 -8.83 9.30
CA ASP A 334 22.08 -8.13 9.72
C ASP A 334 23.29 -9.05 9.93
N ALA A 335 24.45 -8.46 10.23
CA ALA A 335 25.70 -9.20 10.44
C ALA A 335 25.69 -10.13 11.68
N ASP A 336 24.80 -9.87 12.64
CA ASP A 336 24.60 -10.69 13.84
C ASP A 336 23.51 -11.76 13.64
N SER A 337 23.03 -11.92 12.40
CA SER A 337 21.96 -12.83 11.96
C SER A 337 20.56 -12.50 12.46
N ASN A 338 20.32 -11.30 13.02
CA ASN A 338 18.97 -10.83 13.32
C ASN A 338 18.23 -10.57 12.00
N ILE A 339 16.93 -10.85 11.98
CA ILE A 339 16.09 -10.70 10.78
C ILE A 339 15.04 -9.62 11.04
N ALA A 340 15.12 -8.53 10.29
CA ALA A 340 14.12 -7.47 10.25
C ALA A 340 13.12 -7.72 9.10
N TYR A 341 11.88 -7.26 9.26
CA TYR A 341 10.83 -7.35 8.25
C TYR A 341 10.21 -5.99 7.99
N SER A 342 10.29 -5.50 6.76
CA SER A 342 9.59 -4.29 6.30
C SER A 342 8.39 -4.69 5.44
N GLY A 343 7.25 -4.02 5.63
CA GLY A 343 6.09 -4.14 4.76
C GLY A 343 5.97 -2.91 3.90
N LEU A 344 6.10 -3.09 2.60
CA LEU A 344 6.12 -2.01 1.62
C LEU A 344 4.88 -2.06 0.73
N LEU A 345 4.48 -0.91 0.21
CA LEU A 345 3.32 -0.76 -0.66
C LEU A 345 3.55 0.35 -1.69
N GLN A 346 2.94 0.28 -2.87
CA GLN A 346 2.92 1.36 -3.85
C GLN A 346 1.61 1.35 -4.65
N ILE A 347 1.05 2.53 -4.94
CA ILE A 347 -0.12 2.67 -5.82
C ILE A 347 0.35 2.91 -7.25
N PHE A 348 -0.38 2.34 -8.20
CA PHE A 348 -0.18 2.47 -9.63
C PHE A 348 -1.48 2.90 -10.32
N GLU A 349 -1.33 3.75 -11.33
CA GLU A 349 -2.40 4.15 -12.22
C GLU A 349 -2.89 2.99 -13.09
N ALA A 350 -4.12 3.09 -13.61
CA ALA A 350 -4.72 2.06 -14.47
C ALA A 350 -3.95 1.77 -15.78
N ASN A 351 -3.03 2.67 -16.16
CA ASN A 351 -2.12 2.55 -17.30
C ASN A 351 -0.76 1.92 -16.92
N GLY A 352 -0.59 1.50 -15.65
CA GLY A 352 0.62 0.91 -15.10
C GLY A 352 1.70 1.88 -14.63
N THR A 353 1.56 3.22 -14.72
CA THR A 353 2.57 4.14 -14.15
C THR A 353 2.44 4.22 -12.64
N ALA A 354 3.55 4.33 -11.90
CA ALA A 354 3.51 4.58 -10.46
C ALA A 354 2.72 5.87 -10.15
N ALA A 355 1.72 5.76 -9.27
CA ALA A 355 0.87 6.86 -8.81
C ALA A 355 1.36 7.45 -7.47
N SER A 356 2.24 6.73 -6.76
CA SER A 356 2.81 7.15 -5.48
C SER A 356 4.27 6.73 -5.34
N ILE A 357 4.93 7.27 -4.31
CA ILE A 357 6.14 6.66 -3.74
C ILE A 357 5.82 5.31 -3.07
N VAL A 358 6.85 4.61 -2.62
CA VAL A 358 6.72 3.42 -1.78
C VAL A 358 6.39 3.84 -0.34
N TYR A 359 5.30 3.32 0.21
CA TYR A 359 4.94 3.47 1.62
C TYR A 359 5.65 2.38 2.45
N SER A 360 6.13 2.75 3.64
CA SER A 360 6.44 1.78 4.69
C SER A 360 5.25 1.66 5.63
N LEU A 361 4.84 0.43 5.91
CA LEU A 361 3.80 0.11 6.89
C LEU A 361 4.42 -0.15 8.26
N GLY A 362 3.63 0.00 9.32
CA GLY A 362 4.09 -0.10 10.72
C GLY A 362 4.74 1.20 11.23
N GLU A 363 4.29 1.70 12.38
CA GLU A 363 4.93 2.85 13.03
C GLU A 363 6.12 2.40 13.90
N ASN A 364 7.26 3.10 13.82
CA ASN A 364 8.41 2.98 14.73
C ASN A 364 9.16 1.61 14.73
N ASN A 365 9.73 1.20 13.59
CA ASN A 365 10.61 0.02 13.47
C ASN A 365 9.98 -1.32 13.94
N GLY A 366 8.66 -1.47 13.83
CA GLY A 366 8.01 -2.76 14.04
C GLY A 366 8.27 -3.71 12.87
N ASP A 367 8.66 -4.95 13.17
CA ASP A 367 8.78 -6.02 12.17
C ASP A 367 7.40 -6.33 11.55
N VAL A 368 7.21 -6.01 10.27
CA VAL A 368 5.95 -6.22 9.54
C VAL A 368 5.98 -7.55 8.82
N LYS A 369 5.35 -8.57 9.41
CA LYS A 369 5.18 -9.92 8.82
C LYS A 369 3.78 -10.15 8.30
N ASN A 370 3.64 -11.09 7.38
CA ASN A 370 2.35 -11.60 6.88
C ASN A 370 1.45 -10.47 6.36
N LEU A 371 2.04 -9.53 5.60
CA LEU A 371 1.32 -8.39 5.07
C LEU A 371 0.21 -8.87 4.13
N SER A 372 -1.02 -8.43 4.40
CA SER A 372 -2.17 -8.61 3.53
C SER A 372 -2.87 -7.28 3.31
N VAL A 373 -3.38 -7.06 2.11
CA VAL A 373 -4.09 -5.84 1.72
C VAL A 373 -5.38 -6.19 0.99
N VAL A 374 -6.42 -5.37 1.15
CA VAL A 374 -7.67 -5.53 0.39
C VAL A 374 -8.28 -4.17 0.06
N ALA A 375 -8.89 -4.08 -1.12
CA ALA A 375 -9.61 -2.89 -1.55
C ALA A 375 -10.94 -2.75 -0.79
N LEU A 376 -11.30 -1.51 -0.45
CA LEU A 376 -12.60 -1.16 0.12
C LEU A 376 -13.50 -0.57 -0.97
N PRO A 377 -14.83 -0.83 -0.95
CA PRO A 377 -15.78 -0.31 -1.95
C PRO A 377 -15.85 1.21 -2.08
N ASP A 378 -15.40 1.96 -1.07
CA ASP A 378 -15.35 3.43 -1.10
C ASP A 378 -14.13 3.99 -1.86
N GLY A 379 -13.20 3.11 -2.29
CA GLY A 379 -11.95 3.44 -2.99
C GLY A 379 -10.72 3.52 -2.10
N ARG A 380 -10.89 3.36 -0.80
CA ARG A 380 -9.78 3.11 0.13
C ARG A 380 -9.27 1.68 -0.03
N PHE A 381 -8.22 1.37 0.70
CA PHE A 381 -7.81 -0.01 0.96
C PHE A 381 -7.50 -0.15 2.44
N ALA A 382 -7.31 -1.38 2.88
CA ALA A 382 -6.86 -1.64 4.23
C ALA A 382 -5.73 -2.67 4.20
N ALA A 383 -4.75 -2.44 5.06
CA ALA A 383 -3.54 -3.24 5.21
C ALA A 383 -3.50 -3.82 6.62
N SER A 384 -3.08 -5.08 6.74
CA SER A 384 -2.96 -5.80 8.00
C SER A 384 -1.66 -6.58 8.05
N TRP A 385 -1.05 -6.66 9.22
CA TRP A 385 0.19 -7.39 9.44
C TRP A 385 0.27 -7.96 10.85
N SER A 386 1.24 -8.83 11.08
CA SER A 386 1.65 -9.28 12.41
C SER A 386 3.04 -8.75 12.76
N ASP A 387 3.32 -8.56 14.05
CA ASP A 387 4.67 -8.22 14.51
C ASP A 387 5.70 -9.35 14.26
N GLY A 388 6.98 -9.04 14.48
CA GLY A 388 8.10 -9.97 14.27
C GLY A 388 8.01 -11.28 15.08
N PHE A 389 7.21 -11.30 16.15
CA PHE A 389 6.99 -12.46 17.01
C PHE A 389 5.66 -13.18 16.71
N GLY A 390 4.85 -12.67 15.77
CA GLY A 390 3.51 -13.16 15.47
C GLY A 390 2.52 -13.01 16.62
N GLN A 391 2.77 -12.10 17.57
CA GLN A 391 1.99 -11.94 18.80
C GLN A 391 1.00 -10.79 18.73
N ARG A 392 1.33 -9.70 18.02
CA ARG A 392 0.44 -8.56 17.78
C ARG A 392 -0.01 -8.56 16.34
N HIS A 393 -1.28 -8.22 16.13
CA HIS A 393 -1.85 -7.98 14.80
C HIS A 393 -2.29 -6.54 14.70
N GLU A 394 -1.79 -5.85 13.69
CA GLU A 394 -2.10 -4.45 13.41
C GLU A 394 -2.86 -4.33 12.10
N THR A 395 -3.62 -3.25 11.98
CA THR A 395 -4.48 -3.02 10.83
C THR A 395 -4.70 -1.53 10.64
N GLN A 396 -4.47 -1.05 9.43
CA GLN A 396 -4.59 0.34 9.02
C GLN A 396 -5.52 0.44 7.82
N ILE A 397 -6.40 1.44 7.81
CA ILE A 397 -7.18 1.81 6.63
C ILE A 397 -6.50 3.02 6.00
N LEU A 398 -6.18 2.92 4.71
CA LEU A 398 -5.48 3.95 3.93
C LEU A 398 -6.37 4.37 2.76
N ASP A 399 -6.43 5.66 2.46
CA ASP A 399 -7.06 6.13 1.22
C ASP A 399 -5.99 6.36 0.16
N ALA A 400 -6.05 5.58 -0.92
CA ALA A 400 -5.10 5.70 -2.03
C ALA A 400 -5.14 7.08 -2.70
N ARG A 401 -6.18 7.90 -2.46
CA ARG A 401 -6.40 9.21 -3.10
C ARG A 401 -5.78 10.38 -2.33
N ASP A 402 -5.28 10.19 -1.11
CA ASP A 402 -5.18 11.28 -0.11
C ASP A 402 -3.75 11.68 0.27
N HIS A 403 -2.74 11.31 -0.54
CA HIS A 403 -1.33 11.42 -0.17
C HIS A 403 -0.48 12.08 -1.28
N GLY A 404 0.15 13.21 -0.95
CA GLY A 404 1.14 13.87 -1.77
C GLY A 404 2.51 13.18 -1.73
N ILE A 405 3.48 13.75 -2.45
CA ILE A 405 4.81 13.19 -2.65
C ILE A 405 5.83 13.74 -1.66
N GLN A 406 6.87 12.92 -1.38
CA GLN A 406 8.08 13.38 -0.72
C GLN A 406 9.23 13.42 -1.74
N LEU A 407 9.86 14.59 -1.89
CA LEU A 407 11.00 14.82 -2.77
C LEU A 407 12.16 15.41 -1.97
N SER A 408 13.37 14.92 -2.22
CA SER A 408 14.61 15.43 -1.64
C SER A 408 15.63 15.62 -2.75
N GLY A 409 16.17 16.83 -2.83
CA GLY A 409 17.18 17.23 -3.79
C GLY A 409 18.60 16.91 -3.36
N ASN A 410 19.55 17.55 -4.03
CA ASN A 410 20.97 17.24 -3.92
C ASN A 410 21.82 18.53 -3.98
N GLY A 411 23.04 18.47 -4.52
CA GLY A 411 23.98 19.61 -4.57
C GLY A 411 24.02 20.30 -5.94
N LEU A 412 22.87 20.41 -6.59
CA LEU A 412 22.65 20.96 -7.93
C LEU A 412 21.32 21.70 -7.95
N ASP A 413 21.19 22.71 -8.81
CA ASP A 413 19.92 23.39 -9.14
C ASP A 413 18.85 22.36 -9.57
N ASN A 414 17.84 22.12 -8.73
CA ASN A 414 16.77 21.14 -8.92
C ASN A 414 15.45 21.84 -9.28
N GLN A 415 14.68 21.21 -10.17
CA GLN A 415 13.34 21.68 -10.54
C GLN A 415 12.31 20.60 -10.17
N TYR A 416 11.57 20.84 -9.10
CA TYR A 416 10.57 19.90 -8.59
C TYR A 416 9.15 20.45 -8.69
N VAL A 417 8.23 19.55 -9.05
CA VAL A 417 6.82 19.87 -9.28
C VAL A 417 5.96 18.85 -8.55
N GLY A 418 5.20 19.35 -7.59
CA GLY A 418 4.26 18.63 -6.74
C GLY A 418 3.04 18.06 -7.44
N THR A 419 2.06 17.64 -6.65
CA THR A 419 0.82 16.97 -7.05
C THR A 419 -0.37 17.92 -6.97
N ASN A 420 -1.53 17.48 -6.47
CA ASN A 420 -2.63 18.34 -6.06
C ASN A 420 -3.07 17.96 -4.63
N PHE A 421 -2.12 17.42 -3.84
CA PHE A 421 -2.26 16.93 -2.48
C PHE A 421 -1.07 17.41 -1.65
N ALA A 422 -1.18 17.36 -0.32
CA ALA A 422 -0.14 17.81 0.60
C ALA A 422 1.21 17.12 0.38
N ASP A 423 2.15 17.83 -0.23
CA ASP A 423 3.50 17.38 -0.58
C ASP A 423 4.55 17.84 0.45
N SER A 424 5.74 17.22 0.42
CA SER A 424 6.93 17.66 1.16
C SER A 424 8.15 17.64 0.24
N ILE A 425 8.64 18.82 -0.14
CA ILE A 425 9.70 18.99 -1.13
C ILE A 425 10.88 19.73 -0.49
N PHE A 426 12.07 19.12 -0.53
CA PHE A 426 13.33 19.72 -0.09
C PHE A 426 14.30 19.86 -1.28
N GLY A 427 14.84 21.06 -1.52
CA GLY A 427 15.82 21.34 -2.59
C GLY A 427 17.26 20.92 -2.25
N ALA A 428 17.64 21.18 -0.99
CA ALA A 428 18.94 20.91 -0.37
C ALA A 428 20.04 21.92 -0.68
N ALA A 429 20.67 21.92 -1.85
CA ALA A 429 21.74 22.87 -2.17
C ALA A 429 21.92 23.12 -3.68
N GLY A 430 21.88 24.38 -4.08
CA GLY A 430 21.78 24.82 -5.47
C GLY A 430 20.81 26.00 -5.55
N ASP A 431 20.64 26.59 -6.73
CA ASP A 431 19.56 27.57 -6.93
C ASP A 431 18.28 26.81 -7.38
N ASP A 432 17.47 26.36 -6.42
CA ASP A 432 16.36 25.42 -6.65
C ASP A 432 15.05 26.08 -7.10
N THR A 433 14.13 25.29 -7.67
CA THR A 433 12.80 25.74 -8.07
C THR A 433 11.75 24.69 -7.71
N LEU A 434 10.91 25.00 -6.72
CA LEU A 434 9.96 24.09 -6.09
C LEU A 434 8.52 24.60 -6.30
N PHE A 435 7.65 23.78 -6.88
CA PHE A 435 6.22 24.06 -7.02
C PHE A 435 5.40 23.03 -6.22
N GLY A 436 4.53 23.45 -5.31
CA GLY A 436 3.55 22.58 -4.64
C GLY A 436 2.30 22.31 -5.50
N LYS A 437 1.75 23.40 -6.06
CA LYS A 437 0.51 23.56 -6.85
C LYS A 437 -0.77 23.65 -6.03
N ALA A 438 -1.12 22.61 -5.30
CA ALA A 438 -2.38 22.52 -4.57
C ALA A 438 -2.25 21.41 -3.52
N GLY A 439 -2.74 21.67 -2.31
CA GLY A 439 -2.41 20.83 -1.17
C GLY A 439 -2.20 21.70 0.06
N ASN A 440 -1.64 21.11 1.10
CA ASN A 440 -1.11 21.87 2.24
C ASN A 440 0.36 21.51 2.30
N ASP A 441 1.17 22.19 1.49
CA ASP A 441 2.49 21.72 1.08
C ASP A 441 3.58 22.22 2.03
N VAL A 442 4.67 21.45 2.14
CA VAL A 442 5.89 21.87 2.84
C VAL A 442 7.01 21.96 1.83
N LEU A 443 7.34 23.18 1.42
CA LEU A 443 8.47 23.45 0.52
C LEU A 443 9.63 24.01 1.34
N THR A 444 10.81 23.43 1.17
CA THR A 444 12.05 23.86 1.82
C THR A 444 13.13 23.96 0.76
N GLY A 445 13.72 25.14 0.59
CA GLY A 445 14.82 25.39 -0.34
C GLY A 445 16.09 24.68 0.14
N GLY A 446 16.98 25.41 0.80
CA GLY A 446 18.12 24.85 1.50
C GLY A 446 19.29 25.82 1.56
N THR A 447 20.24 25.69 0.63
CA THR A 447 21.36 26.63 0.51
C THR A 447 21.58 27.02 -0.95
N GLY A 448 21.43 28.31 -1.26
CA GLY A 448 21.38 28.84 -2.63
C GLY A 448 20.16 29.74 -2.79
N ASN A 449 19.94 30.30 -3.98
CA ASN A 449 18.86 31.28 -4.18
C ASN A 449 17.64 30.58 -4.79
N ASP A 450 16.68 30.23 -3.94
CA ASP A 450 15.62 29.30 -4.26
C ASP A 450 14.31 30.00 -4.65
N MET A 451 13.52 29.35 -5.51
CA MET A 451 12.17 29.80 -5.89
C MET A 451 11.11 28.82 -5.42
N LEU A 452 10.40 29.18 -4.34
CA LEU A 452 9.36 28.37 -3.69
C LEU A 452 7.96 28.91 -4.02
N LEU A 453 7.13 28.07 -4.62
CA LEU A 453 5.79 28.40 -5.10
C LEU A 453 4.79 27.41 -4.53
N GLY A 454 4.04 27.81 -3.48
CA GLY A 454 3.03 26.98 -2.79
C GLY A 454 1.87 26.61 -3.71
N GLY A 455 0.83 27.42 -3.78
CA GLY A 455 -0.22 27.33 -4.77
C GLY A 455 -1.63 27.50 -4.20
N PHE A 456 -2.36 26.39 -4.04
CA PHE A 456 -3.72 26.40 -3.50
C PHE A 456 -3.81 25.57 -2.22
N GLY A 457 -3.90 26.23 -1.06
CA GLY A 457 -4.30 25.59 0.19
C GLY A 457 -3.73 26.22 1.45
N THR A 458 -2.87 25.54 2.20
CA THR A 458 -2.28 26.11 3.43
C THR A 458 -0.87 25.59 3.54
N ASP A 459 0.04 26.38 2.97
CA ASP A 459 1.39 25.96 2.67
C ASP A 459 2.39 26.48 3.71
N LYS A 460 3.52 25.78 3.82
CA LYS A 460 4.67 26.19 4.61
C LYS A 460 5.88 26.29 3.68
N LEU A 461 6.35 27.51 3.47
CA LEU A 461 7.51 27.81 2.63
C LEU A 461 8.69 28.21 3.52
N ILE A 462 9.86 27.62 3.28
CA ILE A 462 11.09 27.85 4.05
C ILE A 462 12.27 27.98 3.09
N GLY A 463 12.88 29.16 2.96
CA GLY A 463 14.06 29.37 2.12
C GLY A 463 15.31 28.71 2.72
N ASN A 464 15.72 29.21 3.89
CA ASN A 464 16.92 28.89 4.69
C ASN A 464 18.14 29.79 4.43
N ASP A 465 19.15 29.41 3.65
CA ASP A 465 20.37 30.23 3.46
C ASP A 465 20.51 30.67 1.98
N GLY A 466 20.09 31.89 1.63
CA GLY A 466 19.99 32.36 0.24
C GLY A 466 19.32 33.72 0.07
N ASP A 467 19.35 34.30 -1.13
CA ASP A 467 18.46 35.41 -1.50
C ASP A 467 17.19 34.82 -2.19
N ASP A 468 16.20 34.41 -1.40
CA ASP A 468 15.10 33.53 -1.82
C ASP A 468 13.84 34.26 -2.33
N TYR A 469 13.04 33.56 -3.14
CA TYR A 469 11.71 33.98 -3.58
C TYR A 469 10.64 33.02 -3.10
N LEU A 470 9.75 33.47 -2.20
CA LEU A 470 8.66 32.68 -1.64
C LEU A 470 7.29 33.26 -2.06
N SER A 471 6.40 32.43 -2.62
CA SER A 471 5.03 32.83 -2.98
C SER A 471 3.99 31.77 -2.57
N GLY A 472 3.11 32.11 -1.62
CA GLY A 472 2.03 31.24 -1.13
C GLY A 472 0.91 31.03 -2.16
N PHE A 473 0.48 32.11 -2.82
CA PHE A 473 -0.66 32.23 -3.74
C PHE A 473 -2.05 32.30 -3.10
N ASP A 474 -2.81 31.21 -3.02
CA ASP A 474 -4.21 31.19 -2.56
C ASP A 474 -4.34 30.26 -1.36
N GLY A 475 -4.19 30.82 -0.15
CA GLY A 475 -4.09 30.00 1.05
C GLY A 475 -4.19 30.73 2.38
N ASN A 476 -3.60 30.16 3.43
CA ASN A 476 -3.33 30.85 4.70
C ASN A 476 -1.92 30.45 5.09
N ASP A 477 -0.95 31.02 4.40
CA ASP A 477 0.35 30.39 4.25
C ASP A 477 1.34 30.86 5.30
N ARG A 478 2.33 30.03 5.65
CA ARG A 478 3.42 30.42 6.56
C ARG A 478 4.72 30.47 5.77
N LEU A 479 5.24 31.68 5.58
CA LEU A 479 6.48 31.94 4.87
C LEU A 479 7.59 32.22 5.90
N VAL A 480 8.76 31.67 5.64
CA VAL A 480 10.01 31.89 6.37
C VAL A 480 11.08 32.05 5.30
N GLY A 481 11.55 33.27 5.04
CA GLY A 481 12.70 33.48 4.16
C GLY A 481 13.92 32.71 4.70
N GLY A 482 14.58 33.29 5.70
CA GLY A 482 15.73 32.70 6.36
C GLY A 482 16.86 33.72 6.40
N ARG A 483 18.07 33.33 6.03
CA ARG A 483 19.24 34.21 5.94
C ARG A 483 19.48 34.67 4.52
N GLY A 484 19.24 35.95 4.27
CA GLY A 484 19.73 36.65 3.09
C GLY A 484 19.03 37.96 2.84
N ALA A 485 18.46 38.10 1.65
CA ALA A 485 17.68 39.26 1.24
C ALA A 485 16.41 38.81 0.51
N ASP A 486 15.46 38.26 1.27
CA ASP A 486 14.37 37.48 0.71
C ASP A 486 13.21 38.33 0.18
N LEU A 487 12.44 37.75 -0.75
CA LEU A 487 11.21 38.33 -1.28
C LEU A 487 10.01 37.40 -1.03
N GLU A 488 9.18 37.79 -0.06
CA GLU A 488 8.02 37.03 0.38
C GLU A 488 6.69 37.64 -0.12
N LEU A 489 5.84 36.78 -0.68
CA LEU A 489 4.48 37.09 -1.11
C LEU A 489 3.53 36.02 -0.54
N GLY A 490 2.66 36.38 0.40
CA GLY A 490 1.59 35.48 0.87
C GLY A 490 0.60 35.25 -0.27
N GLY A 491 -0.36 36.15 -0.42
CA GLY A 491 -1.18 36.26 -1.64
C GLY A 491 -2.63 36.57 -1.32
N LYS A 492 -3.51 35.56 -1.42
CA LYS A 492 -4.90 35.64 -0.97
C LYS A 492 -5.10 34.77 0.27
N GLY A 493 -5.30 35.44 1.40
CA GLY A 493 -5.95 34.83 2.56
C GLY A 493 -5.55 35.51 3.84
N ARG A 494 -4.96 34.75 4.76
CA ARG A 494 -4.39 35.24 6.02
C ARG A 494 -3.03 34.60 6.23
N ASP A 495 -2.01 35.30 5.76
CA ASP A 495 -0.66 34.76 5.68
C ASP A 495 0.17 35.16 6.88
N VAL A 496 1.22 34.40 7.19
CA VAL A 496 2.12 34.61 8.31
C VAL A 496 3.56 34.64 7.81
N PHE A 497 4.14 35.84 7.78
CA PHE A 497 5.55 36.09 7.45
C PHE A 497 6.37 36.04 8.73
N VAL A 498 7.51 35.33 8.74
CA VAL A 498 8.19 34.94 9.99
C VAL A 498 9.65 35.36 9.96
N PHE A 499 10.07 36.11 10.97
CA PHE A 499 11.43 36.64 11.05
C PHE A 499 12.07 36.41 12.42
N ALA A 500 13.36 36.16 12.40
CA ALA A 500 14.22 35.92 13.54
C ALA A 500 15.51 36.76 13.46
N PRO A 501 16.20 36.99 14.60
CA PRO A 501 17.47 37.70 14.60
C PRO A 501 18.55 36.99 13.76
N GLY A 502 19.10 37.71 12.78
CA GLY A 502 20.12 37.22 11.86
C GLY A 502 19.61 36.73 10.50
N ASP A 503 18.33 36.99 10.20
CA ASP A 503 17.69 36.66 8.93
C ASP A 503 18.10 37.64 7.79
N GLY A 504 18.43 38.90 8.10
CA GLY A 504 19.02 39.81 7.11
C GLY A 504 18.07 40.89 6.57
N ALA A 505 17.80 40.90 5.26
CA ALA A 505 17.41 42.11 4.52
C ALA A 505 16.17 41.95 3.61
N ASP A 506 15.06 41.57 4.22
CA ASP A 506 13.91 40.97 3.55
C ASP A 506 12.84 41.97 3.10
N ARG A 507 11.95 41.49 2.23
CA ARG A 507 10.95 42.31 1.53
C ARG A 507 9.62 41.57 1.45
N ILE A 508 8.60 42.11 2.09
CA ILE A 508 7.22 41.63 1.94
C ILE A 508 6.53 42.44 0.84
N LYS A 509 5.78 41.77 -0.03
CA LYS A 509 4.97 42.41 -1.07
C LYS A 509 3.57 41.83 -1.13
N GLY A 510 2.57 42.72 -1.07
CA GLY A 510 1.15 42.34 -1.11
C GLY A 510 0.50 42.16 0.26
N PHE A 511 1.18 42.57 1.33
CA PHE A 511 0.66 42.52 2.71
C PHE A 511 -0.71 43.20 2.86
N THR A 512 -1.66 42.51 3.49
CA THR A 512 -3.04 42.94 3.71
C THR A 512 -3.31 43.17 5.20
N ASP A 513 -3.42 44.45 5.59
CA ASP A 513 -3.81 44.90 6.94
C ASP A 513 -5.05 44.16 7.48
N GLY A 514 -4.99 43.72 8.74
CA GLY A 514 -6.05 42.99 9.43
C GLY A 514 -6.32 41.56 8.96
N ALA A 515 -5.64 41.09 7.91
CA ALA A 515 -5.70 39.72 7.42
C ALA A 515 -4.39 38.97 7.72
N ASP A 516 -3.26 39.55 7.29
CA ASP A 516 -1.92 38.99 7.37
C ASP A 516 -1.21 39.33 8.69
N HIS A 517 -0.20 38.55 9.03
CA HIS A 517 0.56 38.67 10.28
C HIS A 517 2.06 38.61 10.07
N ILE A 518 2.78 39.37 10.89
CA ILE A 518 4.25 39.34 10.99
C ILE A 518 4.60 38.71 12.33
N ASP A 519 5.22 37.53 12.29
CA ASP A 519 5.69 36.78 13.46
C ASP A 519 7.11 37.23 13.81
N LEU A 520 7.19 38.06 14.87
CA LEU A 520 8.43 38.59 15.46
C LEU A 520 8.67 37.99 16.86
N SER A 521 8.05 36.85 17.17
CA SER A 521 8.14 36.19 18.48
C SER A 521 9.59 35.86 18.86
N ALA A 522 10.44 35.56 17.87
CA ALA A 522 11.87 35.33 18.04
C ALA A 522 12.67 36.54 18.56
N TYR A 523 12.20 37.78 18.33
CA TYR A 523 12.82 39.00 18.86
C TYR A 523 12.45 39.27 20.34
N GLY A 524 11.46 38.56 20.90
CA GLY A 524 11.16 38.61 22.34
C GLY A 524 10.61 39.95 22.85
N PHE A 525 9.97 40.76 21.99
CA PHE A 525 9.42 42.06 22.38
C PHE A 525 8.28 41.99 23.42
N GLY A 526 7.58 40.85 23.51
CA GLY A 526 6.57 40.53 24.52
C GLY A 526 5.25 41.30 24.47
N HIS A 527 5.17 42.45 23.78
CA HIS A 527 3.92 43.15 23.49
C HIS A 527 4.03 44.12 22.29
N ALA A 528 2.92 44.35 21.57
CA ALA A 528 2.92 45.15 20.34
C ALA A 528 3.52 46.57 20.47
N PRO A 529 3.27 47.37 21.53
CA PRO A 529 3.89 48.68 21.69
C PRO A 529 5.43 48.68 21.86
N ALA A 530 6.06 47.52 22.01
CA ALA A 530 7.51 47.38 21.96
C ALA A 530 7.99 47.16 20.53
N ALA A 531 7.46 46.15 19.85
CA ALA A 531 7.76 45.84 18.45
C ALA A 531 7.50 47.04 17.51
N LEU A 532 6.35 47.72 17.66
CA LEU A 532 5.97 48.87 16.82
C LEU A 532 6.96 50.06 16.87
N ARG A 533 7.89 50.13 17.84
CA ARG A 533 8.94 51.17 17.87
C ARG A 533 10.11 50.89 16.94
N HIS A 534 10.22 49.66 16.44
CA HIS A 534 11.24 49.23 15.48
C HIS A 534 10.80 49.43 14.03
N PHE A 535 9.53 49.78 13.81
CA PHE A 535 9.00 50.11 12.50
C PHE A 535 9.05 51.62 12.25
N ALA A 536 9.35 52.01 11.01
CA ALA A 536 9.30 53.39 10.53
C ALA A 536 8.76 53.45 9.10
N GLU A 537 8.09 54.56 8.75
CA GLU A 537 7.69 54.82 7.36
C GLU A 537 8.92 55.22 6.51
N VAL A 538 9.07 54.58 5.36
CA VAL A 538 10.18 54.82 4.42
C VAL A 538 9.66 54.98 2.98
N ALA A 539 10.54 55.32 2.05
CA ALA A 539 10.17 55.47 0.64
C ALA A 539 9.70 54.12 0.05
N GLY A 540 8.38 53.98 -0.12
CA GLY A 540 7.75 52.80 -0.73
C GLY A 540 7.07 51.83 0.24
N GLY A 541 7.05 52.12 1.56
CA GLY A 541 6.36 51.27 2.52
C GLY A 541 6.76 51.50 3.97
N VAL A 542 6.62 50.47 4.79
CA VAL A 542 6.99 50.45 6.21
C VAL A 542 8.17 49.51 6.42
N GLN A 543 9.20 49.94 7.14
CA GLN A 543 10.40 49.16 7.40
C GLN A 543 10.57 48.86 8.89
N PHE A 544 10.74 47.59 9.25
CA PHE A 544 11.28 47.14 10.55
C PHE A 544 12.81 47.21 10.54
N THR A 545 13.43 47.46 11.70
CA THR A 545 14.84 47.12 11.94
C THR A 545 15.17 46.95 13.42
N ASP A 546 16.06 46.01 13.74
CA ASP A 546 16.72 45.90 15.05
C ASP A 546 18.14 46.53 15.05
N GLY A 547 18.65 46.91 13.88
CA GLY A 547 19.98 47.46 13.63
C GLY A 547 20.95 46.51 12.92
N ALA A 548 20.65 45.21 12.89
CA ALA A 548 21.33 44.20 12.08
C ALA A 548 20.44 43.79 10.90
N ASP A 549 19.18 43.46 11.19
CA ASP A 549 18.18 43.01 10.22
C ASP A 549 17.25 44.15 9.78
N THR A 550 16.62 44.00 8.61
CA THR A 550 15.59 44.91 8.09
C THR A 550 14.51 44.16 7.32
N ILE A 551 13.24 44.44 7.61
CA ILE A 551 12.10 43.91 6.83
C ILE A 551 11.38 45.08 6.18
N LEU A 552 11.28 45.14 4.86
CA LEU A 552 10.54 46.18 4.14
C LEU A 552 9.19 45.67 3.63
N ILE A 553 8.10 46.13 4.25
CA ILE A 553 6.73 45.87 3.83
C ILE A 553 6.36 46.89 2.74
N THR A 554 6.36 46.46 1.49
CA THR A 554 6.12 47.35 0.34
C THR A 554 4.64 47.64 0.13
N GLY A 555 4.30 48.92 -0.06
CA GLY A 555 2.93 49.38 -0.34
C GLY A 555 2.01 49.59 0.89
N LEU A 556 2.44 49.19 2.09
CA LEU A 556 1.74 49.48 3.35
C LEU A 556 2.04 50.91 3.82
N ALA A 557 1.06 51.60 4.41
CA ALA A 557 1.29 52.86 5.11
C ALA A 557 1.42 52.62 6.63
N PHE A 558 2.25 53.39 7.32
CA PHE A 558 2.50 53.18 8.76
C PHE A 558 1.27 53.33 9.65
N ALA A 559 0.26 54.09 9.20
CA ALA A 559 -1.02 54.22 9.91
C ALA A 559 -1.88 52.95 9.88
N ASP A 560 -1.61 52.06 8.92
CA ASP A 560 -2.33 50.80 8.67
C ASP A 560 -1.54 49.58 9.20
N LEU A 561 -0.46 49.80 9.99
CA LEU A 561 0.22 48.76 10.74
C LEU A 561 -0.12 48.87 12.23
N SER A 562 -0.68 47.81 12.80
CA SER A 562 -1.19 47.82 14.17
C SER A 562 -0.65 46.66 15.01
N GLY A 563 -1.10 46.59 16.27
CA GLY A 563 -0.74 45.50 17.16
C GLY A 563 -1.51 44.20 16.93
N THR A 564 -2.52 44.16 16.06
CA THR A 564 -3.19 42.90 15.68
C THR A 564 -2.47 42.17 14.55
N ASP A 565 -1.63 42.87 13.81
CA ASP A 565 -0.90 42.35 12.64
C ASP A 565 0.47 41.76 13.05
N LEU A 566 0.75 41.70 14.36
CA LEU A 566 2.00 41.20 14.94
C LEU A 566 1.74 39.99 15.84
N ILE A 567 2.52 38.94 15.66
CA ILE A 567 2.64 37.78 16.56
C ILE A 567 3.95 37.93 17.36
N LEU A 568 3.90 37.81 18.69
CA LEU A 568 4.94 38.26 19.64
C LEU A 568 5.07 37.37 20.88
#